data_AF-A0A091BXD8-F1
#
_entry.id   AF-A0A091BXD8-F1
#
_cell.length_a   1.000
_cell.length_b   1.000
_cell.length_c   1.000
_cell.angle_alpha   90.00
_cell.angle_beta   90.00
_cell.angle_gamma   90.00
#
_symmetry.space_group_name_H-M   'P 1'
#
loop_
_entity.id
_entity.type
_entity.pdbx_description
1 polymer ?
#
loop_
_entity_poly.entity_id
_entity_poly.type
_entity_poly.pdbx_seq_one_letter_code
_entity_poly.pdbx_strand_id
1 'polypeptide(L)'
;MTKETADMKAWYAQKIQLLIPVVNYTSRKYTRSKVHKALPDRFSYIVEELLTEKQQETDKQDYIQAIIDNVIQLNQAASLISALCYVIQRFVVDHLHVVGDIYDRGPAPDLIMERLIHYHSVDIQWGNHDIIWLAGMAGSPLALMNVLRICARYGNLGIVEERYGVNLRPLVEYSWKHYTVRDKFIPKLEDETSFSAEEKNNLNKIQQATAILQFKLEGQLIKRRPEFLMDERRMLDFIDYTKSTIQLQGKTYSLVDFSAPTIDPADPCALTKEEEELIKNLLRSFQNSEPLKRHMDFLMKKGSMYLRYNGNLLLHGCIPLHQNGDFKSFRLGQKHYSGKELLDFFEEQIRYSYDHPEVSNDFATDLLWYLWTGECSSLFGKKEMATFERYYIADSGTHHEEKNAYYRLRNQESICKEILKDFDLPTNGHIINGHTPVKAYKGENPIKANGSMLVIDGGFAKSYQKETGLAGYTLLFNSYGLQLVAHQPFSSVNEAVTQQIDILSTKRLVEEVERRTTVAQTNIGKKLIQEKEALETLYKNYDVY
;
A
#
# COMPACT_ATOMS: atom_id res chain seq x y z
N MET A 1 -31.81 35.67 23.69
CA MET A 1 -30.87 35.08 22.71
C MET A 1 -30.02 36.19 22.15
N THR A 2 -28.70 36.02 22.09
CA THR A 2 -27.79 36.98 21.44
C THR A 2 -27.98 36.92 19.92
N LYS A 3 -27.68 38.01 19.19
CA LYS A 3 -27.78 38.04 17.72
C LYS A 3 -26.95 36.93 17.06
N GLU A 4 -25.78 36.62 17.63
CA GLU A 4 -24.90 35.52 17.19
C GLU A 4 -25.55 34.14 17.33
N THR A 5 -26.32 33.89 18.40
CA THR A 5 -26.99 32.58 18.57
C THR A 5 -28.16 32.41 17.61
N ALA A 6 -28.85 33.49 17.21
CA ALA A 6 -29.89 33.43 16.19
C ALA A 6 -29.30 33.20 14.79
N ASP A 7 -28.20 33.87 14.46
CA ASP A 7 -27.51 33.76 13.17
C ASP A 7 -26.96 32.34 12.94
N MET A 8 -26.39 31.75 13.98
CA MET A 8 -25.86 30.39 13.92
C MET A 8 -26.98 29.33 13.74
N LYS A 9 -28.13 29.48 14.40
CA LYS A 9 -29.29 28.60 14.18
C LYS A 9 -29.81 28.68 12.75
N ALA A 10 -29.92 29.89 12.20
CA ALA A 10 -30.32 30.11 10.81
C ALA A 10 -29.32 29.47 9.84
N TRP A 11 -28.02 29.59 10.13
CA TRP A 11 -26.97 28.93 9.36
C TRP A 11 -27.13 27.41 9.36
N TYR A 12 -27.35 26.78 10.53
CA TYR A 12 -27.58 25.32 10.59
C TYR A 12 -28.79 24.88 9.78
N ALA A 13 -29.93 25.57 9.93
CA ALA A 13 -31.14 25.23 9.18
C ALA A 13 -30.89 25.30 7.67
N GLN A 14 -30.26 26.39 7.21
CA GLN A 14 -29.91 26.57 5.80
C GLN A 14 -28.97 25.47 5.30
N LYS A 15 -27.92 25.11 6.06
CA LYS A 15 -26.97 24.08 5.63
C LYS A 15 -27.61 22.70 5.55
N ILE A 16 -28.47 22.33 6.50
CA ILE A 16 -29.19 21.05 6.45
C ILE A 16 -30.09 21.00 5.21
N GLN A 17 -30.87 22.07 4.95
CA GLN A 17 -31.73 22.16 3.77
C GLN A 17 -30.95 22.07 2.45
N LEU A 18 -29.74 22.64 2.37
CA LEU A 18 -28.89 22.56 1.17
C LEU A 18 -28.25 21.19 0.97
N LEU A 19 -27.94 20.46 2.04
CA LEU A 19 -27.29 19.14 1.97
C LEU A 19 -28.26 18.03 1.56
N ILE A 20 -29.54 18.12 1.92
CA ILE A 20 -30.54 17.09 1.60
C ILE A 20 -30.66 16.83 0.09
N PRO A 21 -30.82 17.85 -0.80
CA PRO A 21 -30.81 17.63 -2.25
C PRO A 21 -29.54 16.96 -2.78
N VAL A 22 -28.38 17.26 -2.18
CA VAL A 22 -27.10 16.68 -2.59
C VAL A 22 -27.04 15.19 -2.20
N VAL A 23 -27.51 14.82 -1.01
CA VAL A 23 -27.63 13.42 -0.61
C VAL A 23 -28.60 12.68 -1.53
N ASN A 24 -29.77 13.26 -1.83
CA ASN A 24 -30.74 12.68 -2.77
C ASN A 24 -30.16 12.48 -4.17
N TYR A 25 -29.41 13.46 -4.67
CA TYR A 25 -28.77 13.37 -5.97
C TYR A 25 -27.69 12.28 -6.03
N THR A 26 -26.85 12.18 -5.00
CA THR A 26 -25.76 11.20 -4.94
C THR A 26 -26.27 9.79 -4.66
N SER A 27 -27.36 9.64 -3.91
CA SER A 27 -27.95 8.35 -3.55
C SER A 27 -28.77 7.70 -4.68
N ARG A 28 -29.20 8.46 -5.70
CA ARG A 28 -30.15 8.01 -6.76
C ARG A 28 -29.75 6.75 -7.53
N LYS A 29 -28.45 6.41 -7.55
CA LYS A 29 -27.93 5.24 -8.26
C LYS A 29 -28.02 3.95 -7.43
N TYR A 30 -28.34 4.06 -6.14
CA TYR A 30 -28.36 2.94 -5.21
C TYR A 30 -29.78 2.50 -4.89
N THR A 31 -29.93 1.24 -4.49
CA THR A 31 -31.20 0.72 -4.00
C THR A 31 -31.53 1.34 -2.65
N ARG A 32 -32.82 1.43 -2.29
CA ARG A 32 -33.27 1.91 -0.97
C ARG A 32 -32.57 1.17 0.17
N SER A 33 -32.43 -0.16 0.06
CA SER A 33 -31.72 -0.96 1.07
C SER A 33 -30.25 -0.54 1.23
N LYS A 34 -29.55 -0.23 0.13
CA LYS A 34 -28.16 0.24 0.19
C LYS A 34 -28.06 1.65 0.78
N VAL A 35 -29.01 2.53 0.47
CA VAL A 35 -29.10 3.87 1.06
C VAL A 35 -29.30 3.76 2.57
N HIS A 36 -30.32 3.02 3.01
CA HIS A 36 -30.64 2.82 4.43
C HIS A 36 -29.42 2.28 5.22
N LYS A 37 -28.77 1.21 4.72
CA LYS A 37 -27.55 0.63 5.32
C LYS A 37 -26.33 1.56 5.30
N ALA A 38 -26.37 2.64 4.51
CA ALA A 38 -25.29 3.60 4.41
C ALA A 38 -25.45 4.79 5.36
N LEU A 39 -26.66 5.02 5.88
CA LEU A 39 -26.95 6.11 6.81
C LEU A 39 -26.31 5.82 8.17
N PRO A 40 -25.84 6.87 8.88
CA PRO A 40 -25.30 6.70 10.23
C PRO A 40 -26.41 6.31 11.20
N ASP A 41 -26.22 5.24 11.97
CA ASP A 41 -27.24 4.65 12.86
C ASP A 41 -27.98 5.68 13.70
N ARG A 42 -27.24 6.61 14.30
CA ARG A 42 -27.75 7.71 15.14
C ARG A 42 -28.76 8.62 14.43
N PHE A 43 -28.59 8.84 13.14
CA PHE A 43 -29.40 9.76 12.33
C PHE A 43 -30.19 9.04 11.25
N SER A 44 -30.17 7.71 11.20
CA SER A 44 -30.79 6.88 10.15
C SER A 44 -32.23 7.29 9.88
N TYR A 45 -33.06 7.29 10.92
CA TYR A 45 -34.47 7.71 10.85
C TYR A 45 -34.63 9.14 10.32
N ILE A 46 -33.92 10.11 10.92
CA ILE A 46 -34.03 11.52 10.55
C ILE A 46 -33.62 11.72 9.09
N VAL A 47 -32.50 11.14 8.66
CA VAL A 47 -32.02 11.29 7.29
C VAL A 47 -32.96 10.59 6.32
N GLU A 48 -33.49 9.41 6.65
CA GLU A 48 -34.44 8.70 5.79
C GLU A 48 -35.75 9.47 5.57
N GLU A 49 -36.30 10.11 6.62
CA GLU A 49 -37.44 11.01 6.52
C GLU A 49 -37.13 12.22 5.61
N LEU A 50 -35.96 12.83 5.80
CA LEU A 50 -35.52 13.99 4.99
C LEU A 50 -35.26 13.62 3.51
N LEU A 51 -34.93 12.36 3.20
CA LEU A 51 -34.66 11.88 1.84
C LEU A 51 -35.92 11.38 1.11
N THR A 52 -36.86 10.78 1.84
CA THR A 52 -38.04 10.11 1.25
C THR A 52 -39.09 11.11 0.79
N GLU A 53 -39.19 12.26 1.46
CA GLU A 53 -40.25 13.22 1.18
C GLU A 53 -39.95 14.10 -0.04
N LYS A 54 -40.85 14.06 -1.03
CA LYS A 54 -40.83 14.99 -2.16
C LYS A 54 -41.26 16.36 -1.66
N GLN A 55 -40.37 17.34 -1.75
CA GLN A 55 -40.57 18.75 -1.34
C GLN A 55 -41.73 19.51 -2.04
N GLN A 56 -42.64 18.83 -2.74
CA GLN A 56 -43.66 19.44 -3.60
C GLN A 56 -45.02 19.66 -2.92
N GLU A 57 -45.25 19.19 -1.69
CA GLU A 57 -46.47 19.47 -0.91
C GLU A 57 -46.16 20.42 0.26
N THR A 58 -46.92 21.51 0.40
CA THR A 58 -46.71 22.57 1.41
C THR A 58 -46.77 22.05 2.84
N ASP A 59 -47.72 21.16 3.16
CA ASP A 59 -47.90 20.59 4.51
C ASP A 59 -46.68 19.75 4.96
N LYS A 60 -45.86 19.29 4.00
CA LYS A 60 -44.65 18.50 4.25
C LYS A 60 -43.40 19.34 4.44
N GLN A 61 -43.41 20.60 4.01
CA GLN A 61 -42.30 21.52 4.27
C GLN A 61 -42.25 21.92 5.74
N ASP A 62 -43.42 22.16 6.36
CA ASP A 62 -43.51 22.44 7.80
C ASP A 62 -43.04 21.26 8.64
N TYR A 63 -43.34 20.02 8.21
CA TYR A 63 -42.84 18.80 8.86
C TYR A 63 -41.31 18.70 8.83
N ILE A 64 -40.69 18.89 7.65
CA ILE A 64 -39.23 18.90 7.51
C ILE A 64 -38.61 20.02 8.36
N GLN A 65 -39.21 21.22 8.36
CA GLN A 65 -38.72 22.33 9.15
C GLN A 65 -38.79 22.02 10.65
N ALA A 66 -39.86 21.39 11.13
CA ALA A 66 -39.99 20.96 12.52
C ALA A 66 -38.91 19.94 12.93
N ILE A 67 -38.54 19.00 12.05
CA ILE A 67 -37.42 18.08 12.29
C ILE A 67 -36.12 18.86 12.44
N ILE A 68 -35.84 19.79 11.53
CA ILE A 68 -34.63 20.61 11.55
C ILE A 68 -34.55 21.45 12.83
N ASP A 69 -35.66 22.09 13.21
CA ASP A 69 -35.75 22.92 14.41
C ASP A 69 -35.50 22.09 15.66
N ASN A 70 -36.06 20.88 15.75
CA ASN A 70 -35.82 19.95 16.85
C ASN A 70 -34.33 19.54 16.92
N VAL A 71 -33.70 19.21 15.79
CA VAL A 71 -32.28 18.88 15.73
C VAL A 71 -31.42 20.05 16.22
N ILE A 72 -31.77 21.29 15.86
CA ILE A 72 -31.08 22.51 16.32
C ILE A 72 -31.31 22.73 17.82
N GLN A 73 -32.54 22.57 18.31
CA GLN A 73 -32.87 22.73 19.74
C GLN A 73 -32.14 21.72 20.61
N LEU A 74 -31.94 20.48 20.13
CA LEU A 74 -31.19 19.42 20.81
C LEU A 74 -29.66 19.55 20.66
N ASN A 75 -29.17 20.64 20.07
CA ASN A 75 -27.75 20.89 19.78
C ASN A 75 -27.09 19.77 18.95
N GLN A 76 -27.84 19.15 18.03
CA GLN A 76 -27.35 18.06 17.17
C GLN A 76 -27.04 18.47 15.73
N ALA A 77 -27.32 19.72 15.36
CA ALA A 77 -27.19 20.18 13.98
C ALA A 77 -25.77 20.05 13.41
N ALA A 78 -24.72 20.39 14.16
CA ALA A 78 -23.33 20.22 13.70
C ALA A 78 -22.98 18.74 13.42
N SER A 79 -23.45 17.84 14.30
CA SER A 79 -23.26 16.39 14.13
C SER A 79 -24.02 15.87 12.91
N LEU A 80 -25.26 16.33 12.70
CA LEU A 80 -26.07 15.95 11.54
C LEU A 80 -25.45 16.46 10.23
N ILE A 81 -25.01 17.72 10.19
CA ILE A 81 -24.32 18.28 9.01
C ILE A 81 -23.08 17.46 8.67
N SER A 82 -22.26 17.13 9.68
CA SER A 82 -21.07 16.30 9.48
C SER A 82 -21.43 14.91 8.97
N ALA A 83 -22.45 14.28 9.54
CA ALA A 83 -22.98 13.00 9.10
C ALA A 83 -23.47 13.03 7.63
N LEU A 84 -24.24 14.05 7.25
CA LEU A 84 -24.71 14.25 5.87
C LEU A 84 -23.53 14.40 4.90
N CYS A 85 -22.49 15.16 5.26
CA CYS A 85 -21.28 15.29 4.45
C CYS A 85 -20.57 13.94 4.24
N TYR A 86 -20.43 13.11 5.28
CA TYR A 86 -19.83 11.78 5.14
C TYR A 86 -20.71 10.81 4.34
N VAL A 87 -22.04 10.92 4.45
CA VAL A 87 -22.98 10.16 3.62
C VAL A 87 -22.84 10.53 2.15
N ILE A 88 -22.72 11.82 1.82
CA ILE A 88 -22.45 12.30 0.46
C ILE A 88 -21.15 11.68 -0.06
N GLN A 89 -20.06 11.74 0.72
CA GLN A 89 -18.78 11.15 0.32
C GLN A 89 -18.89 9.64 0.05
N ARG A 90 -19.59 8.91 0.92
CA ARG A 90 -19.87 7.47 0.78
C ARG A 90 -20.69 7.14 -0.47
N PHE A 91 -21.63 7.99 -0.88
CA PHE A 91 -22.39 7.77 -2.11
C PHE A 91 -21.65 8.20 -3.38
N VAL A 92 -20.73 9.16 -3.28
CA VAL A 92 -19.89 9.59 -4.41
C VAL A 92 -18.83 8.55 -4.73
N VAL A 93 -18.18 7.97 -3.72
CA VAL A 93 -17.15 6.93 -3.88
C VAL A 93 -17.75 5.61 -3.40
N ASP A 94 -18.22 4.79 -4.34
CA ASP A 94 -18.85 3.50 -4.02
C ASP A 94 -17.85 2.44 -3.52
N HIS A 95 -16.63 2.51 -4.04
CA HIS A 95 -15.57 1.55 -3.77
C HIS A 95 -14.21 2.20 -3.96
N LEU A 96 -13.28 1.93 -3.04
CA LEU A 96 -11.91 2.42 -3.07
C LEU A 96 -10.96 1.25 -3.40
N HIS A 97 -10.17 1.40 -4.47
CA HIS A 97 -9.05 0.51 -4.76
C HIS A 97 -7.75 1.17 -4.30
N VAL A 98 -6.99 0.51 -3.43
CA VAL A 98 -5.67 0.96 -2.99
C VAL A 98 -4.59 0.10 -3.64
N VAL A 99 -3.79 0.68 -4.53
CA VAL A 99 -2.77 -0.05 -5.28
C VAL A 99 -1.42 0.04 -4.57
N GLY A 100 -1.37 -0.51 -3.36
CA GLY A 100 -0.18 -0.85 -2.57
C GLY A 100 0.59 0.31 -1.93
N ASP A 101 1.65 -0.07 -1.22
CA ASP A 101 2.64 0.79 -0.56
C ASP A 101 2.06 1.74 0.49
N ILE A 102 1.16 1.21 1.33
CA ILE A 102 0.66 1.93 2.51
C ILE A 102 1.80 2.14 3.51
N TYR A 103 2.65 1.12 3.68
CA TYR A 103 3.79 1.12 4.61
C TYR A 103 5.12 1.54 3.97
N ASP A 104 5.09 2.45 2.97
CA ASP A 104 6.30 3.05 2.39
C ASP A 104 6.99 4.00 3.41
N ARG A 105 7.60 5.10 2.96
CA ARG A 105 8.47 5.95 3.80
C ARG A 105 7.74 7.03 4.60
N GLY A 106 6.41 7.01 4.62
CA GLY A 106 5.60 7.98 5.36
C GLY A 106 5.63 7.74 6.88
N PRO A 107 5.40 8.79 7.70
CA PRO A 107 5.51 8.69 9.16
C PRO A 107 4.28 8.11 9.86
N ALA A 108 3.14 7.95 9.17
CA ALA A 108 1.86 7.61 9.79
C ALA A 108 1.01 6.59 8.99
N PRO A 109 1.55 5.42 8.63
CA PRO A 109 0.77 4.37 7.97
C PRO A 109 -0.34 3.81 8.88
N ASP A 110 -0.17 3.89 10.21
CA ASP A 110 -1.18 3.51 11.21
C ASP A 110 -2.48 4.29 11.01
N LEU A 111 -2.40 5.61 10.79
CA LEU A 111 -3.57 6.45 10.56
C LEU A 111 -4.28 6.11 9.25
N ILE A 112 -3.52 5.72 8.20
CA ILE A 112 -4.08 5.26 6.94
C ILE A 112 -4.85 3.95 7.17
N MET A 113 -4.24 3.00 7.86
CA MET A 113 -4.87 1.72 8.17
C MET A 113 -6.13 1.87 9.01
N GLU A 114 -6.11 2.71 10.04
CA GLU A 114 -7.31 3.03 10.83
C GLU A 114 -8.43 3.61 9.97
N ARG A 115 -8.09 4.53 9.05
CA ARG A 115 -9.05 5.12 8.12
C ARG A 115 -9.65 4.06 7.19
N LEU A 116 -8.84 3.15 6.66
CA LEU A 116 -9.26 2.12 5.73
C LEU A 116 -10.10 1.02 6.41
N ILE A 117 -9.76 0.62 7.64
CA ILE A 117 -10.52 -0.37 8.42
C ILE A 117 -11.98 0.07 8.61
N HIS A 118 -12.18 1.36 8.87
CA HIS A 118 -13.51 1.95 9.06
C HIS A 118 -14.15 2.41 7.74
N TYR A 119 -13.47 2.24 6.61
CA TYR A 119 -14.02 2.62 5.31
C TYR A 119 -15.04 1.59 4.82
N HIS A 120 -16.07 2.08 4.13
CA HIS A 120 -17.25 1.26 3.84
C HIS A 120 -17.03 0.19 2.75
N SER A 121 -16.12 0.43 1.81
CA SER A 121 -15.81 -0.53 0.74
C SER A 121 -14.43 -0.27 0.17
N VAL A 122 -13.51 -1.22 0.39
CA VAL A 122 -12.12 -1.12 -0.04
C VAL A 122 -11.54 -2.50 -0.35
N ASP A 123 -10.66 -2.53 -1.35
CA ASP A 123 -9.68 -3.59 -1.60
C ASP A 123 -8.27 -3.01 -1.77
N ILE A 124 -7.28 -3.87 -1.62
CA ILE A 124 -5.87 -3.51 -1.62
C ILE A 124 -5.11 -4.47 -2.54
N GLN A 125 -4.17 -3.95 -3.33
CA GLN A 125 -3.16 -4.76 -4.01
C GLN A 125 -1.83 -4.55 -3.29
N TRP A 126 -1.26 -5.60 -2.70
CA TRP A 126 -0.09 -5.45 -1.83
C TRP A 126 1.09 -4.86 -2.57
N GLY A 127 1.75 -3.88 -1.94
CA GLY A 127 3.02 -3.35 -2.40
C GLY A 127 4.22 -4.07 -1.82
N ASN A 128 5.41 -3.79 -2.35
CA ASN A 128 6.65 -4.37 -1.82
C ASN A 128 6.90 -3.89 -0.39
N HIS A 129 6.52 -2.65 -0.07
CA HIS A 129 6.63 -2.14 1.29
C HIS A 129 5.61 -2.78 2.23
N ASP A 130 4.40 -3.10 1.76
CA ASP A 130 3.41 -3.79 2.60
C ASP A 130 3.85 -5.22 2.95
N ILE A 131 4.44 -5.94 1.99
CA ILE A 131 4.87 -7.33 2.19
C ILE A 131 5.96 -7.47 3.24
N ILE A 132 6.90 -6.53 3.37
CA ILE A 132 7.95 -6.65 4.40
C ILE A 132 7.39 -6.51 5.83
N TRP A 133 6.33 -5.74 6.02
CA TRP A 133 5.64 -5.65 7.31
C TRP A 133 4.81 -6.91 7.59
N LEU A 134 4.08 -7.40 6.57
CA LEU A 134 3.38 -8.69 6.64
C LEU A 134 4.34 -9.83 6.95
N ALA A 135 5.52 -9.86 6.34
CA ALA A 135 6.55 -10.86 6.55
C ALA A 135 7.13 -10.83 7.97
N GLY A 136 7.34 -9.63 8.52
CA GLY A 136 7.74 -9.50 9.92
C GLY A 136 6.67 -10.06 10.88
N MET A 137 5.39 -9.83 10.59
CA MET A 137 4.27 -10.40 11.36
C MET A 137 4.17 -11.92 11.17
N ALA A 138 4.43 -12.41 9.95
CA ALA A 138 4.45 -13.83 9.59
C ALA A 138 5.70 -14.59 10.08
N GLY A 139 6.56 -13.97 10.89
CA GLY A 139 7.68 -14.68 11.53
C GLY A 139 9.03 -14.58 10.82
N SER A 140 9.18 -13.71 9.81
CA SER A 140 10.46 -13.48 9.13
C SER A 140 11.36 -12.52 9.92
N PRO A 141 12.44 -12.99 10.57
CA PRO A 141 13.38 -12.11 11.26
C PRO A 141 14.13 -11.18 10.28
N LEU A 142 14.36 -11.65 9.06
CA LEU A 142 15.04 -10.90 8.01
C LEU A 142 14.22 -9.69 7.57
N ALA A 143 12.91 -9.89 7.32
CA ALA A 143 12.01 -8.81 7.00
C ALA A 143 11.89 -7.80 8.15
N LEU A 144 11.84 -8.27 9.40
CA LEU A 144 11.85 -7.39 10.58
C LEU A 144 13.10 -6.51 10.65
N MET A 145 14.30 -7.08 10.44
CA MET A 145 15.53 -6.28 10.40
C MET A 145 15.48 -5.23 9.28
N ASN A 146 14.93 -5.58 8.12
CA ASN A 146 14.75 -4.63 7.02
C ASN A 146 13.75 -3.51 7.36
N VAL A 147 12.61 -3.82 8.00
CA VAL A 147 11.63 -2.84 8.48
C VAL A 147 12.31 -1.84 9.43
N LEU A 148 13.01 -2.35 10.46
CA LEU A 148 13.71 -1.51 11.43
C LEU A 148 14.80 -0.66 10.78
N ARG A 149 15.54 -1.21 9.81
CA ARG A 149 16.56 -0.47 9.05
C ARG A 149 15.93 0.65 8.23
N ILE A 150 14.82 0.40 7.55
CA ILE A 150 14.10 1.42 6.76
C ILE A 150 13.53 2.49 7.69
N CYS A 151 12.89 2.10 8.78
CA CYS A 151 12.40 3.05 9.79
C CYS A 151 13.52 3.92 10.35
N ALA A 152 14.66 3.32 10.75
CA ALA A 152 15.83 4.07 11.21
C ALA A 152 16.38 5.00 10.12
N ARG A 153 16.43 4.55 8.87
CA ARG A 153 16.91 5.34 7.73
C ARG A 153 16.09 6.60 7.50
N TYR A 154 14.77 6.56 7.70
CA TYR A 154 13.86 7.66 7.36
C TYR A 154 13.27 8.38 8.59
N GLY A 155 13.74 8.07 9.81
CA GLY A 155 13.26 8.72 11.03
C GLY A 155 11.88 8.23 11.50
N ASN A 156 11.48 7.02 11.10
CA ASN A 156 10.15 6.46 11.31
C ASN A 156 10.11 5.37 12.39
N LEU A 157 11.07 5.32 13.33
CA LEU A 157 11.06 4.33 14.42
C LEU A 157 9.86 4.50 15.38
N GLY A 158 9.33 5.73 15.52
CA GLY A 158 8.14 5.99 16.32
C GLY A 158 6.90 5.21 15.86
N ILE A 159 6.83 4.78 14.59
CA ILE A 159 5.77 3.86 14.13
C ILE A 159 5.84 2.53 14.89
N VAL A 160 7.05 1.97 15.03
CA VAL A 160 7.25 0.67 15.65
C VAL A 160 7.12 0.76 17.17
N GLU A 161 7.70 1.78 17.78
CA GLU A 161 7.73 1.94 19.23
C GLU A 161 6.43 2.57 19.78
N GLU A 162 6.03 3.74 19.31
CA GLU A 162 4.91 4.49 19.89
C GLU A 162 3.55 4.00 19.41
N ARG A 163 3.41 3.71 18.11
CA ARG A 163 2.12 3.30 17.51
C ARG A 163 1.85 1.82 17.67
N TYR A 164 2.89 1.00 17.50
CA TYR A 164 2.77 -0.45 17.58
C TYR A 164 3.27 -1.04 18.91
N GLY A 165 3.82 -0.24 19.82
CA GLY A 165 4.15 -0.70 21.17
C GLY A 165 5.26 -1.76 21.22
N VAL A 166 6.12 -1.82 20.19
CA VAL A 166 7.24 -2.78 20.13
C VAL A 166 8.44 -2.20 20.89
N ASN A 167 8.94 -2.92 21.88
CA ASN A 167 10.05 -2.45 22.70
C ASN A 167 11.39 -2.52 21.93
N LEU A 168 11.91 -1.36 21.51
CA LEU A 168 13.17 -1.25 20.78
C LEU A 168 14.38 -1.03 21.69
N ARG A 169 14.21 -0.85 23.00
CA ARG A 169 15.31 -0.57 23.93
C ARG A 169 16.47 -1.59 23.84
N PRO A 170 16.24 -2.92 23.77
CA PRO A 170 17.34 -3.87 23.63
C PRO A 170 18.16 -3.65 22.34
N LEU A 171 17.50 -3.25 21.24
CA LEU A 171 18.18 -2.94 19.99
C LEU A 171 18.99 -1.65 20.09
N VAL A 172 18.45 -0.63 20.76
CA VAL A 172 19.16 0.63 21.04
C VAL A 172 20.44 0.31 21.84
N GLU A 173 20.32 -0.40 22.95
CA GLU A 173 21.44 -0.78 23.82
C GLU A 173 22.49 -1.60 23.04
N TYR A 174 22.06 -2.60 22.27
CA TYR A 174 22.93 -3.38 21.38
C TYR A 174 23.66 -2.49 20.36
N SER A 175 22.95 -1.57 19.71
CA SER A 175 23.53 -0.68 18.70
C SER A 175 24.57 0.27 19.30
N TRP A 176 24.35 0.77 20.52
CA TRP A 176 25.28 1.63 21.23
C TRP A 176 26.53 0.91 21.70
N LYS A 177 26.37 -0.34 22.15
CA LYS A 177 27.46 -1.20 22.60
C LYS A 177 28.44 -1.50 21.47
N HIS A 178 27.95 -1.76 20.27
CA HIS A 178 28.77 -2.30 19.17
C HIS A 178 29.11 -1.27 18.08
N TYR A 179 28.27 -0.25 17.85
CA TYR A 179 28.42 0.65 16.70
C TYR A 179 28.71 2.11 17.10
N THR A 180 29.49 2.78 16.24
CA THR A 180 29.79 4.21 16.31
C THR A 180 29.14 4.94 15.13
N VAL A 181 28.94 6.25 15.25
CA VAL A 181 28.30 7.04 14.18
C VAL A 181 29.17 7.02 12.91
N ARG A 182 28.53 6.82 11.75
CA ARG A 182 29.19 6.79 10.44
C ARG A 182 28.46 7.66 9.42
N ASP A 183 29.20 8.36 8.57
CA ASP A 183 28.64 9.31 7.59
C ASP A 183 27.67 8.66 6.61
N LYS A 184 27.96 7.43 6.15
CA LYS A 184 27.09 6.67 5.23
C LYS A 184 25.72 6.32 5.81
N PHE A 185 25.58 6.37 7.14
CA PHE A 185 24.38 6.01 7.88
C PHE A 185 23.64 7.23 8.45
N ILE A 186 23.99 8.45 8.01
CA ILE A 186 23.21 9.64 8.35
C ILE A 186 21.77 9.43 7.87
N PRO A 187 20.76 9.55 8.76
CA PRO A 187 19.37 9.31 8.39
C PRO A 187 18.88 10.35 7.38
N LYS A 188 18.02 9.90 6.47
CA LYS A 188 17.36 10.71 5.45
C LYS A 188 16.03 11.24 6.00
N LEU A 189 16.12 12.29 6.80
CA LEU A 189 14.97 12.89 7.48
C LEU A 189 14.24 13.88 6.55
N GLU A 190 12.91 13.91 6.61
CA GLU A 190 12.12 14.93 5.89
C GLU A 190 12.28 16.32 6.51
N ASP A 191 12.29 16.38 7.85
CA ASP A 191 12.56 17.59 8.63
C ASP A 191 13.66 17.30 9.66
N GLU A 192 14.86 17.80 9.37
CA GLU A 192 16.00 17.65 10.25
C GLU A 192 15.89 18.40 11.58
N THR A 193 15.01 19.41 11.67
CA THR A 193 14.84 20.23 12.88
C THR A 193 13.97 19.55 13.93
N SER A 194 13.17 18.56 13.50
CA SER A 194 12.34 17.73 14.37
C SER A 194 13.13 16.68 15.16
N PHE A 195 14.44 16.54 14.93
CA PHE A 195 15.28 15.54 15.59
C PHE A 195 16.50 16.19 16.26
N SER A 196 16.71 15.86 17.53
CA SER A 196 17.93 16.18 18.27
C SER A 196 19.16 15.44 17.72
N ALA A 197 20.35 15.90 18.08
CA ALA A 197 21.60 15.26 17.68
C ALA A 197 21.71 13.82 18.22
N GLU A 198 21.20 13.56 19.42
CA GLU A 198 21.21 12.24 20.03
C GLU A 198 20.27 11.27 19.30
N GLU A 199 19.06 11.72 18.93
CA GLU A 199 18.13 10.92 18.12
C GLU A 199 18.73 10.58 16.74
N LYS A 200 19.40 11.55 16.08
CA LYS A 200 20.11 11.29 14.82
C LYS A 200 21.20 10.23 14.99
N ASN A 201 21.94 10.26 16.10
CA ASN A 201 22.95 9.26 16.43
C ASN A 201 22.33 7.88 16.70
N ASN A 202 21.20 7.84 17.41
CA ASN A 202 20.44 6.60 17.65
C ASN A 202 20.01 5.96 16.32
N LEU A 203 19.37 6.73 15.44
CA LEU A 203 18.93 6.27 14.13
C LEU A 203 20.11 5.71 13.30
N ASN A 204 21.24 6.42 13.29
CA ASN A 204 22.45 6.01 12.58
C ASN A 204 22.97 4.65 13.05
N LYS A 205 23.11 4.45 14.37
CA LYS A 205 23.62 3.21 14.95
C LYS A 205 22.66 2.04 14.78
N ILE A 206 21.36 2.27 14.97
CA ILE A 206 20.33 1.25 14.75
C ILE A 206 20.33 0.81 13.28
N GLN A 207 20.45 1.76 12.35
CA GLN A 207 20.53 1.47 10.92
C GLN A 207 21.75 0.59 10.59
N GLN A 208 22.91 0.85 11.19
CA GLN A 208 24.10 0.00 11.02
C GLN A 208 23.89 -1.41 11.57
N ALA A 209 23.42 -1.51 12.82
CA ALA A 209 23.19 -2.78 13.49
C ALA A 209 22.20 -3.66 12.70
N THR A 210 21.05 -3.09 12.32
CA THR A 210 20.03 -3.79 11.54
C THR A 210 20.49 -4.12 10.13
N ALA A 211 21.37 -3.32 9.51
CA ALA A 211 21.96 -3.66 8.21
C ALA A 211 22.86 -4.90 8.30
N ILE A 212 23.78 -4.97 9.28
CA ILE A 212 24.65 -6.14 9.47
C ILE A 212 23.82 -7.39 9.81
N LEU A 213 22.86 -7.29 10.74
CA LEU A 213 21.96 -8.40 11.07
C LEU A 213 21.15 -8.87 9.86
N GLN A 214 20.65 -7.94 9.05
CA GLN A 214 19.98 -8.27 7.79
C GLN A 214 20.91 -9.06 6.86
N PHE A 215 22.15 -8.60 6.63
CA PHE A 215 23.07 -9.28 5.72
C PHE A 215 23.47 -10.68 6.21
N LYS A 216 23.61 -10.87 7.53
CA LYS A 216 23.80 -12.20 8.14
C LYS A 216 22.63 -13.13 7.83
N LEU A 217 21.41 -12.68 8.15
CA LEU A 217 20.18 -13.44 7.93
C LEU A 217 19.92 -13.72 6.44
N GLU A 218 20.21 -12.76 5.56
CA GLU A 218 20.09 -12.91 4.11
C GLU A 218 21.04 -13.99 3.59
N GLY A 219 22.29 -14.01 4.04
CA GLY A 219 23.24 -15.07 3.67
C GLY A 219 22.80 -16.45 4.15
N GLN A 220 22.25 -16.56 5.37
CA GLN A 220 21.68 -17.82 5.88
C GLN A 220 20.48 -18.30 5.04
N LEU A 221 19.59 -17.39 4.63
CA LEU A 221 18.45 -17.70 3.79
C LEU A 221 18.91 -18.20 2.42
N ILE A 222 19.81 -17.46 1.75
CA ILE A 222 20.30 -17.82 0.42
C ILE A 222 20.97 -19.21 0.45
N LYS A 223 21.79 -19.49 1.47
CA LYS A 223 22.43 -20.81 1.65
C LYS A 223 21.41 -21.95 1.80
N ARG A 224 20.26 -21.69 2.43
CA ARG A 224 19.18 -22.66 2.65
C ARG A 224 18.22 -22.77 1.44
N ARG A 225 18.20 -21.78 0.55
CA ARG A 225 17.31 -21.68 -0.63
C ARG A 225 18.08 -21.48 -1.94
N PRO A 226 18.91 -22.46 -2.35
CA PRO A 226 19.63 -22.37 -3.63
C PRO A 226 18.68 -22.20 -4.83
N GLU A 227 17.44 -22.67 -4.74
CA GLU A 227 16.40 -22.51 -5.76
C GLU A 227 16.04 -21.05 -6.06
N PHE A 228 16.35 -20.10 -5.17
CA PHE A 228 16.12 -18.67 -5.42
C PHE A 228 17.16 -18.04 -6.36
N LEU A 229 18.26 -18.74 -6.66
CA LEU A 229 19.33 -18.28 -7.56
C LEU A 229 19.94 -16.93 -7.14
N MET A 230 20.14 -16.76 -5.83
CA MET A 230 20.65 -15.53 -5.22
C MET A 230 22.08 -15.65 -4.67
N ASP A 231 22.83 -16.69 -5.03
CA ASP A 231 24.16 -16.96 -4.47
C ASP A 231 25.13 -15.78 -4.53
N GLU A 232 25.06 -14.99 -5.61
CA GLU A 232 25.87 -13.77 -5.79
C GLU A 232 25.56 -12.67 -4.76
N ARG A 233 24.47 -12.80 -4.01
CA ARG A 233 24.02 -11.84 -2.99
C ARG A 233 24.39 -12.23 -1.57
N ARG A 234 25.17 -13.30 -1.36
CA ARG A 234 25.79 -13.61 -0.06
C ARG A 234 26.98 -12.68 0.22
N MET A 235 26.70 -11.39 0.31
CA MET A 235 27.71 -10.31 0.26
C MET A 235 28.84 -10.48 1.26
N LEU A 236 28.54 -10.97 2.47
CA LEU A 236 29.52 -11.15 3.53
C LEU A 236 30.56 -12.24 3.20
N ASP A 237 30.18 -13.27 2.43
CA ASP A 237 31.08 -14.36 2.03
C ASP A 237 32.17 -13.88 1.05
N PHE A 238 31.94 -12.76 0.35
CA PHE A 238 32.86 -12.24 -0.68
C PHE A 238 33.87 -11.22 -0.16
N ILE A 239 33.88 -10.96 1.15
CA ILE A 239 34.75 -9.96 1.78
C ILE A 239 36.11 -10.59 2.17
N ASP A 240 37.20 -9.98 1.71
CA ASP A 240 38.53 -10.14 2.31
C ASP A 240 38.63 -9.16 3.49
N TYR A 241 38.34 -9.67 4.69
CA TYR A 241 38.33 -8.89 5.94
C TYR A 241 39.71 -8.36 6.34
N THR A 242 40.80 -8.96 5.84
CA THR A 242 42.16 -8.53 6.16
C THR A 242 42.55 -7.33 5.30
N LYS A 243 42.14 -7.32 4.03
CA LYS A 243 42.40 -6.22 3.09
C LYS A 243 41.31 -5.16 3.06
N SER A 244 40.17 -5.41 3.71
CA SER A 244 38.96 -4.59 3.63
C SER A 244 38.50 -4.38 2.18
N THR A 245 38.44 -5.47 1.42
CA THR A 245 37.99 -5.47 0.01
C THR A 245 36.91 -6.51 -0.22
N ILE A 246 36.06 -6.34 -1.23
CA ILE A 246 35.04 -7.31 -1.66
C ILE A 246 35.20 -7.66 -3.13
N GLN A 247 34.99 -8.93 -3.49
CA GLN A 247 34.95 -9.37 -4.88
C GLN A 247 33.51 -9.43 -5.40
N LEU A 248 33.19 -8.66 -6.44
CA LEU A 248 31.88 -8.63 -7.09
C LEU A 248 32.04 -8.72 -8.60
N GLN A 249 31.32 -9.65 -9.26
CA GLN A 249 31.32 -9.82 -10.72
C GLN A 249 32.73 -9.84 -11.35
N GLY A 250 33.68 -10.51 -10.69
CA GLY A 250 35.07 -10.62 -11.15
C GLY A 250 35.94 -9.36 -10.95
N LYS A 251 35.45 -8.35 -10.23
CA LYS A 251 36.20 -7.14 -9.87
C LYS A 251 36.36 -7.02 -8.35
N THR A 252 37.48 -6.44 -7.91
CA THR A 252 37.76 -6.18 -6.50
C THR A 252 37.50 -4.71 -6.17
N TYR A 253 36.75 -4.45 -5.10
CA TYR A 253 36.40 -3.12 -4.62
C TYR A 253 36.88 -2.93 -3.19
N SER A 254 37.43 -1.76 -2.87
CA SER A 254 37.73 -1.39 -1.48
C SER A 254 36.43 -1.04 -0.75
N LEU A 255 36.29 -1.55 0.48
CA LEU A 255 35.18 -1.22 1.36
C LEU A 255 35.41 0.13 2.03
N VAL A 256 34.37 0.96 2.08
CA VAL A 256 34.36 2.28 2.70
C VAL A 256 33.42 2.25 3.90
N ASP A 257 33.87 2.77 5.05
CA ASP A 257 33.11 2.84 6.30
C ASP A 257 32.52 1.49 6.76
N PHE A 258 33.07 0.37 6.29
CA PHE A 258 32.64 -0.96 6.70
C PHE A 258 33.12 -1.26 8.12
N SER A 259 32.16 -1.41 9.03
CA SER A 259 32.39 -1.71 10.43
C SER A 259 31.41 -2.82 10.83
N ALA A 260 31.93 -4.02 11.04
CA ALA A 260 31.14 -5.19 11.38
C ALA A 260 31.72 -5.89 12.62
N PRO A 261 31.54 -5.29 13.82
CA PRO A 261 32.24 -5.70 15.04
C PRO A 261 31.86 -7.10 15.53
N THR A 262 30.71 -7.63 15.11
CA THR A 262 30.17 -8.93 15.54
C THR A 262 30.29 -10.01 14.46
N ILE A 263 30.98 -9.75 13.35
CA ILE A 263 31.22 -10.75 12.30
C ILE A 263 32.46 -11.58 12.65
N ASP A 264 32.31 -12.90 12.58
CA ASP A 264 33.42 -13.84 12.52
C ASP A 264 33.79 -14.10 11.04
N PRO A 265 34.98 -13.72 10.55
CA PRO A 265 35.38 -13.96 9.17
C PRO A 265 35.34 -15.44 8.74
N ALA A 266 35.39 -16.39 9.67
CA ALA A 266 35.30 -17.82 9.35
C ALA A 266 33.88 -18.30 9.06
N ASP A 267 32.87 -17.64 9.63
CA ASP A 267 31.45 -17.88 9.38
C ASP A 267 30.68 -16.54 9.41
N PRO A 268 30.80 -15.73 8.36
CA PRO A 268 30.44 -14.33 8.42
C PRO A 268 28.94 -14.06 8.53
N CYS A 269 28.12 -15.05 8.17
CA CYS A 269 26.67 -15.02 8.30
C CYS A 269 26.16 -15.58 9.64
N ALA A 270 27.03 -16.08 10.53
CA ALA A 270 26.61 -16.57 11.84
C ALA A 270 26.13 -15.43 12.74
N LEU A 271 25.02 -15.68 13.43
CA LEU A 271 24.56 -14.81 14.52
C LEU A 271 25.29 -15.21 15.80
N THR A 272 25.68 -14.22 16.59
CA THR A 272 26.12 -14.47 17.96
C THR A 272 24.91 -14.78 18.86
N LYS A 273 25.13 -15.39 20.02
CA LYS A 273 24.04 -15.67 20.98
C LYS A 273 23.26 -14.41 21.39
N GLU A 274 23.97 -13.29 21.55
CA GLU A 274 23.35 -11.98 21.86
C GLU A 274 22.42 -11.54 20.71
N GLU A 275 22.85 -11.71 19.46
CA GLU A 275 22.06 -11.36 18.28
C GLU A 275 20.84 -12.27 18.10
N GLU A 276 20.99 -13.58 18.34
CA GLU A 276 19.89 -14.55 18.31
C GLU A 276 18.80 -14.22 19.34
N GLU A 277 19.20 -13.95 20.59
CA GLU A 277 18.28 -13.56 21.66
C GLU A 277 17.59 -12.22 21.36
N LEU A 278 18.34 -11.24 20.87
CA LEU A 278 17.81 -9.93 20.46
C LEU A 278 16.74 -10.09 19.37
N ILE A 279 17.06 -10.79 18.28
CA ILE A 279 16.15 -10.98 17.14
C ILE A 279 14.90 -11.73 17.59
N LYS A 280 15.05 -12.80 18.38
CA LYS A 280 13.93 -13.59 18.90
C LYS A 280 12.99 -12.74 19.75
N ASN A 281 13.53 -11.90 20.63
CA ASN A 281 12.74 -11.03 21.49
C ASN A 281 12.03 -9.92 20.69
N LEU A 282 12.72 -9.30 19.73
CA LEU A 282 12.13 -8.30 18.83
C LEU A 282 11.00 -8.90 18.00
N LEU A 283 11.21 -10.07 17.39
CA LEU A 283 10.20 -10.74 16.59
C LEU A 283 8.97 -11.09 17.42
N ARG A 284 9.17 -11.65 18.61
CA ARG A 284 8.07 -11.92 19.55
C ARG A 284 7.32 -10.65 19.93
N SER A 285 8.02 -9.55 20.20
CA SER A 285 7.35 -8.27 20.53
C SER A 285 6.57 -7.72 19.34
N PHE A 286 7.09 -7.85 18.12
CA PHE A 286 6.46 -7.41 16.88
C PHE A 286 5.16 -8.19 16.60
N GLN A 287 5.19 -9.52 16.75
CA GLN A 287 4.05 -10.40 16.52
C GLN A 287 2.93 -10.26 17.57
N ASN A 288 3.29 -9.89 18.80
CA ASN A 288 2.32 -9.69 19.89
C ASN A 288 1.75 -8.25 19.95
N SER A 289 2.14 -7.37 19.01
CA SER A 289 1.54 -6.05 18.90
C SER A 289 0.10 -6.15 18.38
N GLU A 290 -0.89 -5.90 19.24
CA GLU A 290 -2.30 -5.86 18.85
C GLU A 290 -2.57 -4.88 17.70
N PRO A 291 -2.18 -3.60 17.77
CA PRO A 291 -2.56 -2.65 16.71
C PRO A 291 -1.92 -3.03 15.38
N LEU A 292 -0.67 -3.51 15.39
CA LEU A 292 -0.02 -3.98 14.17
C LEU A 292 -0.70 -5.24 13.64
N LYS A 293 -1.00 -6.22 14.50
CA LYS A 293 -1.70 -7.44 14.11
C LYS A 293 -3.05 -7.13 13.50
N ARG A 294 -3.85 -6.24 14.10
CA ARG A 294 -5.14 -5.80 13.55
C ARG A 294 -4.99 -5.16 12.17
N HIS A 295 -3.96 -4.34 11.96
CA HIS A 295 -3.67 -3.74 10.65
C HIS A 295 -3.26 -4.79 9.62
N MET A 296 -2.36 -5.70 9.97
CA MET A 296 -1.91 -6.79 9.10
C MET A 296 -3.05 -7.76 8.77
N ASP A 297 -3.90 -8.11 9.74
CA ASP A 297 -5.08 -8.95 9.53
C ASP A 297 -6.05 -8.28 8.53
N PHE A 298 -6.21 -6.96 8.60
CA PHE A 298 -6.99 -6.21 7.62
C PHE A 298 -6.35 -6.24 6.22
N LEU A 299 -5.02 -6.03 6.12
CA LEU A 299 -4.30 -6.17 4.84
C LEU A 299 -4.45 -7.57 4.26
N MET A 300 -4.41 -8.62 5.09
CA MET A 300 -4.58 -10.00 4.63
C MET A 300 -6.01 -10.29 4.16
N LYS A 301 -6.99 -9.70 4.84
CA LYS A 301 -8.42 -9.86 4.53
C LYS A 301 -8.86 -9.09 3.29
N LYS A 302 -8.31 -7.89 3.07
CA LYS A 302 -8.69 -6.99 1.97
C LYS A 302 -7.69 -6.94 0.82
N GLY A 303 -6.53 -7.53 1.03
CA GLY A 303 -5.42 -7.51 0.09
C GLY A 303 -5.28 -8.77 -0.75
N SER A 304 -4.60 -8.60 -1.88
CA SER A 304 -4.27 -9.62 -2.86
C SER A 304 -3.03 -9.18 -3.66
N MET A 305 -2.36 -10.11 -4.34
CA MET A 305 -1.23 -9.77 -5.22
C MET A 305 -1.67 -8.96 -6.45
N TYR A 306 -2.90 -9.22 -6.91
CA TYR A 306 -3.55 -8.51 -8.01
C TYR A 306 -5.07 -8.62 -7.86
N LEU A 307 -5.80 -7.74 -8.54
CA LEU A 307 -7.27 -7.83 -8.61
C LEU A 307 -7.77 -7.71 -10.04
N ARG A 308 -8.74 -8.56 -10.38
CA ARG A 308 -9.49 -8.49 -11.63
C ARG A 308 -10.82 -7.79 -11.38
N TYR A 309 -10.96 -6.55 -11.83
CA TYR A 309 -12.13 -5.73 -11.52
C TYR A 309 -12.69 -4.99 -12.74
N ASN A 310 -13.95 -5.27 -13.06
CA ASN A 310 -14.72 -4.72 -14.17
C ASN A 310 -14.00 -4.77 -15.53
N GLY A 311 -13.32 -5.88 -15.81
CA GLY A 311 -12.56 -6.06 -17.06
C GLY A 311 -11.13 -5.50 -17.01
N ASN A 312 -10.70 -4.96 -15.88
CA ASN A 312 -9.36 -4.40 -15.69
C ASN A 312 -8.51 -5.25 -14.75
N LEU A 313 -7.19 -5.13 -14.87
CA LEU A 313 -6.20 -5.72 -13.99
C LEU A 313 -5.59 -4.64 -13.10
N LEU A 314 -5.69 -4.80 -11.78
CA LEU A 314 -5.04 -3.93 -10.82
C LEU A 314 -3.86 -4.68 -10.21
N LEU A 315 -2.67 -4.09 -10.23
CA LEU A 315 -1.46 -4.66 -9.63
C LEU A 315 -0.46 -3.57 -9.19
N HIS A 316 0.26 -3.81 -8.10
CA HIS A 316 1.19 -2.81 -7.59
C HIS A 316 2.52 -2.79 -8.35
N GLY A 317 3.33 -3.85 -8.28
CA GLY A 317 4.68 -3.88 -8.86
C GLY A 317 4.71 -4.11 -10.37
N CYS A 318 5.01 -5.33 -10.79
CA CYS A 318 5.16 -5.72 -12.18
C CYS A 318 4.74 -7.18 -12.44
N ILE A 319 4.56 -7.52 -13.72
CA ILE A 319 4.57 -8.91 -14.16
C ILE A 319 5.98 -9.22 -14.69
N PRO A 320 6.72 -10.20 -14.14
CA PRO A 320 8.09 -10.47 -14.57
C PRO A 320 8.18 -10.89 -16.04
N LEU A 321 8.90 -10.12 -16.86
CA LEU A 321 9.09 -10.40 -18.30
C LEU A 321 10.56 -10.56 -18.68
N HIS A 322 10.81 -11.42 -19.66
CA HIS A 322 12.05 -11.44 -20.43
C HIS A 322 12.12 -10.27 -21.41
N GLN A 323 13.30 -9.99 -21.96
CA GLN A 323 13.50 -8.87 -22.90
C GLN A 323 12.70 -9.01 -24.21
N ASN A 324 12.32 -10.24 -24.57
CA ASN A 324 11.53 -10.58 -25.75
C ASN A 324 10.00 -10.48 -25.51
N GLY A 325 9.55 -10.29 -24.27
CA GLY A 325 8.12 -10.21 -23.93
C GLY A 325 7.52 -11.47 -23.31
N ASP A 326 8.25 -12.58 -23.28
CA ASP A 326 7.77 -13.81 -22.62
C ASP A 326 7.78 -13.65 -21.10
N PHE A 327 6.87 -14.33 -20.41
CA PHE A 327 6.84 -14.35 -18.95
C PHE A 327 8.09 -15.04 -18.39
N LYS A 328 8.75 -14.41 -17.41
CA LYS A 328 9.78 -15.11 -16.62
C LYS A 328 9.11 -16.20 -15.79
N SER A 329 9.83 -17.30 -15.61
CA SER A 329 9.36 -18.42 -14.81
C SER A 329 10.20 -18.63 -13.56
N PHE A 330 9.53 -18.67 -12.41
CA PHE A 330 10.10 -19.13 -11.15
C PHE A 330 10.05 -20.66 -11.10
N ARG A 331 11.18 -21.30 -10.76
CA ARG A 331 11.32 -22.76 -10.80
C ARG A 331 11.43 -23.33 -9.39
N LEU A 332 10.58 -24.31 -9.08
CA LEU A 332 10.66 -25.07 -7.83
C LEU A 332 10.59 -26.57 -8.15
N GLY A 333 11.74 -27.23 -8.11
CA GLY A 333 11.87 -28.61 -8.58
C GLY A 333 11.51 -28.74 -10.06
N GLN A 334 10.49 -29.55 -10.36
CA GLN A 334 9.97 -29.76 -11.73
C GLN A 334 8.81 -28.81 -12.09
N LYS A 335 8.38 -27.95 -11.15
CA LYS A 335 7.30 -26.99 -11.39
C LYS A 335 7.85 -25.65 -11.85
N HIS A 336 7.09 -25.01 -12.73
CA HIS A 336 7.41 -23.73 -13.34
C HIS A 336 6.20 -22.83 -13.19
N TYR A 337 6.40 -21.66 -12.58
CA TYR A 337 5.33 -20.70 -12.34
C TYR A 337 5.64 -19.42 -13.12
N SER A 338 4.71 -18.94 -13.94
CA SER A 338 4.86 -17.72 -14.74
C SER A 338 3.53 -17.00 -14.89
N GLY A 339 3.56 -15.71 -15.24
CA GLY A 339 2.33 -14.94 -15.46
C GLY A 339 1.42 -14.94 -14.22
N LYS A 340 0.12 -15.14 -14.42
CA LYS A 340 -0.90 -15.24 -13.38
C LYS A 340 -0.60 -16.35 -12.38
N GLU A 341 -0.17 -17.53 -12.84
CA GLU A 341 0.11 -18.68 -11.97
C GLU A 341 1.23 -18.37 -10.97
N LEU A 342 2.20 -17.54 -11.35
CA LEU A 342 3.25 -17.07 -10.45
C LEU A 342 2.71 -16.18 -9.34
N LEU A 343 1.82 -15.25 -9.65
CA LEU A 343 1.23 -14.36 -8.65
C LEU A 343 0.27 -15.13 -7.73
N ASP A 344 -0.49 -16.08 -8.28
CA ASP A 344 -1.35 -16.97 -7.48
C ASP A 344 -0.51 -17.80 -6.50
N PHE A 345 0.61 -18.37 -6.96
CA PHE A 345 1.56 -19.09 -6.12
C PHE A 345 2.13 -18.19 -5.01
N PHE A 346 2.60 -16.99 -5.35
CA PHE A 346 3.09 -16.05 -4.34
C PHE A 346 2.02 -15.70 -3.30
N GLU A 347 0.78 -15.45 -3.72
CA GLU A 347 -0.32 -15.17 -2.79
C GLU A 347 -0.60 -16.34 -1.85
N GLU A 348 -0.60 -17.58 -2.36
CA GLU A 348 -0.76 -18.79 -1.55
C GLU A 348 0.32 -18.88 -0.47
N GLN A 349 1.59 -18.65 -0.83
CA GLN A 349 2.71 -18.71 0.11
C GLN A 349 2.66 -17.56 1.14
N ILE A 350 2.22 -16.36 0.73
CA ILE A 350 2.01 -15.25 1.66
C ILE A 350 0.96 -15.62 2.71
N ARG A 351 -0.18 -16.14 2.26
CA ARG A 351 -1.28 -16.54 3.16
C ARG A 351 -0.84 -17.69 4.08
N TYR A 352 -0.16 -18.69 3.54
CA TYR A 352 0.36 -19.80 4.32
C TYR A 352 1.34 -19.32 5.39
N SER A 353 2.33 -18.50 5.05
CA SER A 353 3.32 -17.99 6.01
C SER A 353 2.65 -17.14 7.10
N TYR A 354 1.68 -16.29 6.72
CA TYR A 354 0.94 -15.46 7.68
C TYR A 354 0.12 -16.27 8.68
N ASP A 355 -0.41 -17.43 8.28
CA ASP A 355 -1.16 -18.34 9.15
C ASP A 355 -0.24 -19.18 10.07
N HIS A 356 1.08 -19.21 9.83
CA HIS A 356 2.08 -19.97 10.60
C HIS A 356 3.23 -19.09 11.12
N PRO A 357 2.92 -18.03 11.91
CA PRO A 357 3.90 -17.02 12.34
C PRO A 357 5.03 -17.57 13.22
N GLU A 358 4.89 -18.76 13.80
CA GLU A 358 5.91 -19.44 14.58
C GLU A 358 7.05 -20.06 13.74
N VAL A 359 6.87 -20.16 12.42
CA VAL A 359 7.82 -20.79 11.50
C VAL A 359 8.64 -19.73 10.77
N SER A 360 9.91 -19.58 11.16
CA SER A 360 10.78 -18.50 10.67
C SER A 360 11.71 -18.85 9.50
N ASN A 361 11.79 -20.12 9.10
CA ASN A 361 12.83 -20.60 8.18
C ASN A 361 12.35 -21.66 7.19
N ASP A 362 11.05 -21.78 6.97
CA ASP A 362 10.48 -22.63 5.92
C ASP A 362 10.47 -21.91 4.57
N PHE A 363 9.99 -22.60 3.53
CA PHE A 363 10.02 -22.04 2.18
C PHE A 363 9.10 -20.81 2.06
N ALA A 364 7.89 -20.88 2.63
CA ALA A 364 6.90 -19.82 2.51
C ALA A 364 7.37 -18.52 3.19
N THR A 365 7.93 -18.60 4.40
CA THR A 365 8.46 -17.44 5.12
C THR A 365 9.69 -16.86 4.42
N ASP A 366 10.56 -17.69 3.85
CA ASP A 366 11.71 -17.22 3.06
C ASP A 366 11.29 -16.55 1.74
N LEU A 367 10.22 -17.04 1.12
CA LEU A 367 9.70 -16.48 -0.12
C LEU A 367 9.18 -15.05 0.07
N LEU A 368 8.72 -14.69 1.27
CA LEU A 368 8.35 -13.30 1.57
C LEU A 368 9.53 -12.34 1.45
N TRP A 369 10.75 -12.76 1.84
CA TRP A 369 11.96 -11.99 1.56
C TRP A 369 12.28 -11.99 0.06
N TYR A 370 12.11 -13.12 -0.62
CA TYR A 370 12.29 -13.19 -2.07
C TYR A 370 11.38 -12.20 -2.81
N LEU A 371 10.15 -11.96 -2.35
CA LEU A 371 9.29 -10.94 -2.93
C LEU A 371 9.87 -9.52 -2.84
N TRP A 372 10.73 -9.24 -1.87
CA TRP A 372 11.40 -7.93 -1.73
C TRP A 372 12.61 -7.75 -2.64
N THR A 373 13.33 -8.81 -3.01
CA THR A 373 14.67 -8.71 -3.63
C THR A 373 14.93 -9.64 -4.82
N GLY A 374 14.07 -10.63 -5.04
CA GLY A 374 14.24 -11.68 -6.03
C GLY A 374 13.92 -11.22 -7.46
N GLU A 375 14.69 -11.71 -8.44
CA GLU A 375 14.57 -11.31 -9.85
C GLU A 375 13.18 -11.62 -10.47
N CYS A 376 12.55 -12.72 -10.05
CA CYS A 376 11.22 -13.12 -10.51
C CYS A 376 10.10 -12.60 -9.59
N SER A 377 10.40 -11.74 -8.62
CA SER A 377 9.35 -11.13 -7.81
C SER A 377 8.51 -10.14 -8.63
N SER A 378 7.19 -10.25 -8.49
CA SER A 378 6.24 -9.29 -9.02
C SER A 378 6.17 -7.98 -8.23
N LEU A 379 6.82 -7.88 -7.06
CA LEU A 379 6.81 -6.68 -6.22
C LEU A 379 8.15 -5.93 -6.25
N PHE A 380 9.26 -6.61 -6.56
CA PHE A 380 10.56 -5.97 -6.62
C PHE A 380 10.81 -5.28 -7.97
N GLY A 381 10.67 -6.04 -9.06
CA GLY A 381 10.80 -5.52 -10.43
C GLY A 381 12.22 -5.12 -10.84
N LYS A 382 13.25 -5.65 -10.21
CA LYS A 382 14.65 -5.46 -10.60
C LYS A 382 15.39 -6.80 -10.58
N LYS A 383 16.59 -6.82 -11.14
CA LYS A 383 17.43 -8.02 -11.19
C LYS A 383 18.00 -8.37 -9.81
N GLU A 384 18.56 -7.36 -9.14
CA GLU A 384 19.17 -7.51 -7.82
C GLU A 384 19.09 -6.19 -7.04
N MET A 385 19.20 -6.28 -5.71
CA MET A 385 19.15 -5.13 -4.81
C MET A 385 20.57 -4.72 -4.40
N ALA A 386 20.98 -3.48 -4.74
CA ALA A 386 22.35 -3.00 -4.51
C ALA A 386 22.52 -2.31 -3.14
N THR A 387 21.87 -2.82 -2.08
CA THR A 387 21.86 -2.13 -0.79
C THR A 387 23.22 -2.15 -0.08
N PHE A 388 23.92 -3.28 -0.12
CA PHE A 388 25.25 -3.41 0.47
C PHE A 388 26.24 -2.45 -0.21
N GLU A 389 26.21 -2.43 -1.53
CA GLU A 389 27.07 -1.61 -2.39
C GLU A 389 26.87 -0.12 -2.11
N ARG A 390 25.61 0.33 -1.95
CA ARG A 390 25.29 1.73 -1.59
C ARG A 390 25.86 2.15 -0.23
N TYR A 391 25.98 1.22 0.72
CA TYR A 391 26.54 1.52 2.03
C TYR A 391 28.07 1.52 2.00
N TYR A 392 28.67 0.51 1.36
CA TYR A 392 30.07 0.17 1.61
C TYR A 392 30.98 0.26 0.39
N ILE A 393 30.48 0.60 -0.81
CA ILE A 393 31.28 0.73 -2.03
C ILE A 393 31.11 2.14 -2.60
N ALA A 394 32.22 2.84 -2.79
CA ALA A 394 32.21 4.21 -3.32
C ALA A 394 31.85 4.28 -4.81
N ASP A 395 32.18 3.25 -5.59
CA ASP A 395 31.90 3.19 -7.02
C ASP A 395 30.38 3.10 -7.27
N SER A 396 29.79 4.23 -7.68
CA SER A 396 28.36 4.32 -7.99
C SER A 396 27.90 3.42 -9.15
N GLY A 397 28.81 2.92 -9.98
CA GLY A 397 28.48 1.92 -11.00
C GLY A 397 27.93 0.63 -10.39
N THR A 398 28.37 0.28 -9.18
CA THR A 398 27.88 -0.89 -8.42
C THR A 398 26.50 -0.67 -7.81
N HIS A 399 25.97 0.56 -7.84
CA HIS A 399 24.65 0.91 -7.27
C HIS A 399 23.52 0.80 -8.30
N HIS A 400 23.85 0.45 -9.54
CA HIS A 400 22.88 0.32 -10.61
C HIS A 400 22.09 -0.97 -10.47
N GLU A 401 20.77 -0.84 -10.33
CA GLU A 401 19.86 -1.98 -10.27
C GLU A 401 19.12 -2.06 -11.60
N GLU A 402 19.43 -3.09 -12.39
CA GLU A 402 18.78 -3.32 -13.68
C GLU A 402 17.29 -3.58 -13.47
N LYS A 403 16.44 -2.77 -14.13
CA LYS A 403 14.98 -2.92 -14.04
C LYS A 403 14.51 -4.12 -14.85
N ASN A 404 13.48 -4.79 -14.36
CA ASN A 404 12.78 -5.83 -15.11
C ASN A 404 12.28 -5.28 -16.46
N ALA A 405 12.34 -6.11 -17.51
CA ALA A 405 11.95 -5.72 -18.86
C ALA A 405 10.50 -5.21 -18.95
N TYR A 406 9.63 -5.65 -18.02
CA TYR A 406 8.27 -5.15 -17.84
C TYR A 406 8.17 -3.62 -17.91
N TYR A 407 9.04 -2.87 -17.23
CA TYR A 407 8.90 -1.40 -17.20
C TYR A 407 9.15 -0.73 -18.55
N ARG A 408 9.91 -1.38 -19.44
CA ARG A 408 10.08 -0.97 -20.84
C ARG A 408 8.92 -1.47 -21.69
N LEU A 409 8.58 -2.74 -21.55
CA LEU A 409 7.62 -3.44 -22.41
C LEU A 409 6.15 -3.07 -22.13
N ARG A 410 5.82 -2.58 -20.92
CA ARG A 410 4.48 -2.05 -20.59
C ARG A 410 4.05 -0.83 -21.40
N ASN A 411 4.94 -0.26 -22.21
CA ASN A 411 4.60 0.80 -23.15
C ASN A 411 4.07 0.25 -24.50
N GLN A 412 4.12 -1.07 -24.70
CA GLN A 412 3.68 -1.75 -25.91
C GLN A 412 2.29 -2.35 -25.70
N GLU A 413 1.36 -2.02 -26.60
CA GLU A 413 -0.03 -2.47 -26.53
C GLU A 413 -0.16 -4.00 -26.66
N SER A 414 0.62 -4.62 -27.54
CA SER A 414 0.64 -6.08 -27.72
C SER A 414 0.98 -6.82 -26.42
N ILE A 415 2.02 -6.37 -25.71
CA ILE A 415 2.43 -6.95 -24.42
C ILE A 415 1.33 -6.79 -23.37
N CYS A 416 0.69 -5.61 -23.30
CA CYS A 416 -0.41 -5.40 -22.36
C CYS A 416 -1.59 -6.33 -22.64
N LYS A 417 -1.91 -6.60 -23.91
CA LYS A 417 -2.97 -7.53 -24.30
C LYS A 417 -2.64 -8.98 -23.94
N GLU A 418 -1.39 -9.41 -24.11
CA GLU A 418 -0.96 -10.74 -23.66
C GLU A 418 -1.05 -10.89 -22.14
N ILE A 419 -0.65 -9.86 -21.38
CA ILE A 419 -0.84 -9.85 -19.92
C ILE A 419 -2.34 -9.94 -19.57
N LEU A 420 -3.20 -9.12 -20.17
CA LEU A 420 -4.65 -9.18 -19.88
C LEU A 420 -5.22 -10.58 -20.17
N LYS A 421 -4.82 -11.20 -21.29
CA LYS A 421 -5.25 -12.54 -21.66
C LYS A 421 -4.80 -13.61 -20.66
N ASP A 422 -3.56 -13.54 -20.20
CA ASP A 422 -3.01 -14.43 -19.18
C ASP A 422 -3.78 -14.35 -17.84
N PHE A 423 -4.43 -13.21 -17.59
CA PHE A 423 -5.28 -12.99 -16.41
C PHE A 423 -6.78 -13.27 -16.65
N ASP A 424 -7.15 -13.90 -17.77
CA ASP A 424 -8.53 -14.13 -18.21
C ASP A 424 -9.35 -12.83 -18.36
N LEU A 425 -8.69 -11.73 -18.72
CA LEU A 425 -9.32 -10.43 -18.93
C LEU A 425 -9.43 -10.09 -20.42
N PRO A 426 -10.42 -9.27 -20.80
CA PRO A 426 -10.60 -8.88 -22.19
C PRO A 426 -9.47 -7.93 -22.62
N THR A 427 -9.05 -8.04 -23.87
CA THR A 427 -7.90 -7.27 -24.41
C THR A 427 -8.18 -5.78 -24.60
N ASN A 428 -9.44 -5.35 -24.48
CA ASN A 428 -9.84 -3.94 -24.47
C ASN A 428 -9.90 -3.36 -23.04
N GLY A 429 -9.59 -4.15 -22.01
CA GLY A 429 -9.44 -3.67 -20.64
C GLY A 429 -8.13 -2.91 -20.42
N HIS A 430 -7.93 -2.48 -19.17
CA HIS A 430 -6.76 -1.71 -18.75
C HIS A 430 -5.98 -2.44 -17.66
N ILE A 431 -4.66 -2.27 -17.68
CA ILE A 431 -3.79 -2.61 -16.54
C ILE A 431 -3.55 -1.32 -15.75
N ILE A 432 -4.01 -1.29 -14.50
CA ILE A 432 -3.78 -0.21 -13.54
C ILE A 432 -2.58 -0.62 -12.69
N ASN A 433 -1.50 0.15 -12.79
CA ASN A 433 -0.21 -0.18 -12.19
C ASN A 433 0.29 0.89 -11.21
N GLY A 434 0.79 0.44 -10.05
CA GLY A 434 1.46 1.26 -9.03
C GLY A 434 3.00 1.26 -9.11
N HIS A 435 3.65 1.33 -7.94
CA HIS A 435 5.09 1.12 -7.64
C HIS A 435 6.11 2.11 -8.21
N THR A 436 5.95 2.50 -9.48
CA THR A 436 6.88 3.41 -10.14
C THR A 436 6.25 4.78 -10.32
N PRO A 437 6.71 5.80 -9.57
CA PRO A 437 6.18 7.14 -9.71
C PRO A 437 6.37 7.69 -11.13
N VAL A 438 5.31 8.27 -11.68
CA VAL A 438 5.34 8.92 -13.00
C VAL A 438 6.13 10.22 -12.90
N LYS A 439 7.19 10.36 -13.70
CA LYS A 439 8.01 11.57 -13.74
C LYS A 439 7.38 12.61 -14.67
N ALA A 440 6.22 13.14 -14.27
CA ALA A 440 5.41 14.07 -15.08
C ALA A 440 6.20 15.32 -15.48
N TYR A 441 7.03 15.88 -14.58
CA TYR A 441 7.92 17.00 -14.88
C TYR A 441 8.91 16.71 -16.02
N LYS A 442 9.29 15.44 -16.22
CA LYS A 442 10.15 14.98 -17.34
C LYS A 442 9.36 14.60 -18.59
N GLY A 443 8.06 14.93 -18.65
CA GLY A 443 7.18 14.63 -19.76
C GLY A 443 6.68 13.19 -19.81
N GLU A 444 6.87 12.40 -18.75
CA GLU A 444 6.34 11.02 -18.73
C GLU A 444 4.81 11.02 -18.70
N ASN A 445 4.20 10.28 -19.62
CA ASN A 445 2.76 10.11 -19.68
C ASN A 445 2.31 8.94 -18.77
N PRO A 446 1.35 9.16 -17.84
CA PRO A 446 0.75 8.09 -17.04
C PRO A 446 -0.12 7.13 -17.86
N ILE A 447 -0.65 7.58 -19.01
CA ILE A 447 -1.37 6.75 -19.97
C ILE A 447 -0.36 6.21 -21.00
N LYS A 448 -0.14 4.90 -20.98
CA LYS A 448 0.85 4.19 -21.81
C LYS A 448 0.15 3.20 -22.72
N ALA A 449 0.87 2.66 -23.71
CA ALA A 449 0.39 1.57 -24.57
C ALA A 449 -1.01 1.83 -25.17
N ASN A 450 -1.23 3.03 -25.72
CA ASN A 450 -2.52 3.46 -26.28
C ASN A 450 -3.73 3.33 -25.34
N GLY A 451 -3.49 3.44 -24.03
CA GLY A 451 -4.54 3.34 -23.00
C GLY A 451 -4.57 2.00 -22.29
N SER A 452 -3.99 0.93 -22.83
CA SER A 452 -3.99 -0.40 -22.17
C SER A 452 -3.23 -0.45 -20.85
N MET A 453 -2.36 0.53 -20.57
CA MET A 453 -1.59 0.63 -19.32
C MET A 453 -1.77 2.01 -18.70
N LEU A 454 -2.24 2.04 -17.45
CA LEU A 454 -2.51 3.25 -16.68
C LEU A 454 -1.65 3.21 -15.40
N VAL A 455 -0.67 4.10 -15.32
CA VAL A 455 0.18 4.22 -14.12
C VAL A 455 -0.40 5.31 -13.22
N ILE A 456 -0.76 4.94 -11.99
CA ILE A 456 -1.44 5.85 -11.04
C ILE A 456 -0.56 6.28 -9.86
N ASP A 457 0.66 5.77 -9.79
CA ASP A 457 1.61 6.20 -8.77
C ASP A 457 2.18 7.59 -9.11
N GLY A 458 1.85 8.57 -8.28
CA GLY A 458 2.38 9.93 -8.38
C GLY A 458 3.29 10.32 -7.21
N GLY A 459 3.69 9.38 -6.35
CA GLY A 459 4.59 9.64 -5.23
C GLY A 459 3.98 10.53 -4.13
N PHE A 460 2.99 9.99 -3.40
CA PHE A 460 2.35 10.70 -2.28
C PHE A 460 3.35 11.12 -1.19
N ALA A 461 4.40 10.33 -0.96
CA ALA A 461 5.47 10.71 -0.04
C ALA A 461 6.21 11.96 -0.54
N LYS A 462 6.42 12.94 0.35
CA LYS A 462 7.10 14.21 0.01
C LYS A 462 8.48 13.99 -0.61
N SER A 463 9.18 12.92 -0.21
CA SER A 463 10.45 12.51 -0.80
C SER A 463 10.43 12.34 -2.32
N TYR A 464 9.28 11.97 -2.92
CA TYR A 464 9.13 11.80 -4.36
C TYR A 464 8.61 13.05 -5.09
N GLN A 465 7.98 14.00 -4.39
CA GLN A 465 7.38 15.19 -5.00
C GLN A 465 8.40 16.05 -5.76
N LYS A 466 9.67 16.05 -5.32
CA LYS A 466 10.79 16.72 -6.04
C LYS A 466 11.03 16.14 -7.44
N GLU A 467 10.75 14.84 -7.63
CA GLU A 467 10.94 14.16 -8.92
C GLU A 467 9.66 14.12 -9.77
N THR A 468 8.49 14.01 -9.14
CA THR A 468 7.20 13.85 -9.83
C THR A 468 6.55 15.19 -10.17
N GLY A 469 6.69 16.21 -9.31
CA GLY A 469 6.03 17.51 -9.44
C GLY A 469 4.53 17.49 -9.14
N LEU A 470 4.00 16.35 -8.69
CA LEU A 470 2.59 16.11 -8.35
C LEU A 470 2.53 15.32 -7.04
N ALA A 471 1.38 15.31 -6.39
CA ALA A 471 1.16 14.55 -5.15
C ALA A 471 0.55 13.17 -5.36
N GLY A 472 0.18 12.81 -6.58
CA GLY A 472 -0.51 11.56 -6.85
C GLY A 472 -1.41 11.63 -8.08
N TYR A 473 -1.85 10.46 -8.53
CA TYR A 473 -2.99 10.34 -9.43
C TYR A 473 -4.11 9.56 -8.77
N THR A 474 -5.35 9.86 -9.16
CA THR A 474 -6.50 9.01 -8.87
C THR A 474 -7.20 8.68 -10.17
N LEU A 475 -7.49 7.40 -10.37
CA LEU A 475 -8.30 6.93 -11.48
C LEU A 475 -9.75 6.80 -11.02
N LEU A 476 -10.64 7.54 -11.66
CA LEU A 476 -12.09 7.51 -11.42
C LEU A 476 -12.74 6.61 -12.46
N PHE A 477 -13.44 5.57 -12.01
CA PHE A 477 -14.24 4.70 -12.86
C PHE A 477 -15.73 4.92 -12.59
N ASN A 478 -16.51 5.17 -13.62
CA ASN A 478 -17.96 5.26 -13.52
C ASN A 478 -18.64 4.63 -14.74
N SER A 479 -19.98 4.65 -14.78
CA SER A 479 -20.76 4.01 -15.85
C SER A 479 -20.54 4.57 -17.26
N TYR A 480 -19.79 5.66 -17.40
CA TYR A 480 -19.45 6.30 -18.68
C TYR A 480 -17.97 6.17 -19.05
N GLY A 481 -17.12 5.57 -18.19
CA GLY A 481 -15.72 5.31 -18.50
C GLY A 481 -14.75 5.69 -17.39
N LEU A 482 -13.52 6.03 -17.80
CA LEU A 482 -12.36 6.26 -16.94
C LEU A 482 -11.83 7.69 -17.06
N GLN A 483 -11.53 8.30 -15.93
CA GLN A 483 -10.90 9.62 -15.85
C GLN A 483 -9.69 9.57 -14.92
N LEU A 484 -8.55 10.06 -15.38
CA LEU A 484 -7.36 10.22 -14.57
C LEU A 484 -7.31 11.64 -14.01
N VAL A 485 -7.16 11.75 -12.70
CA VAL A 485 -7.11 13.02 -11.98
C VAL A 485 -5.72 13.16 -11.38
N ALA A 486 -5.00 14.22 -11.76
CA ALA A 486 -3.70 14.55 -11.18
C ALA A 486 -3.88 15.52 -10.02
N HIS A 487 -3.24 15.24 -8.88
CA HIS A 487 -3.35 16.04 -7.66
C HIS A 487 -2.11 16.88 -7.41
N GLN A 488 -2.31 18.13 -7.00
CA GLN A 488 -1.24 18.98 -6.51
C GLN A 488 -0.92 18.68 -5.04
N PRO A 489 0.31 18.98 -4.56
CA PRO A 489 0.65 18.88 -3.14
C PRO A 489 -0.32 19.62 -2.24
N PHE A 490 -0.87 18.90 -1.26
CA PHE A 490 -1.68 19.47 -0.20
C PHE A 490 -0.76 20.08 0.87
N SER A 491 -1.00 21.33 1.25
CA SER A 491 -0.18 22.03 2.24
C SER A 491 -0.65 21.77 3.68
N SER A 492 -1.81 22.29 4.07
CA SER A 492 -2.42 22.02 5.38
C SER A 492 -3.92 22.32 5.40
N VAL A 493 -4.64 21.73 6.36
CA VAL A 493 -6.08 22.02 6.56
C VAL A 493 -6.31 23.50 6.87
N ASN A 494 -5.47 24.10 7.73
CA ASN A 494 -5.61 25.50 8.11
C ASN A 494 -5.43 26.43 6.91
N GLU A 495 -4.41 26.18 6.09
CA GLU A 495 -4.17 26.97 4.89
C GLU A 495 -5.28 26.80 3.85
N ALA A 496 -5.72 25.56 3.61
CA ALA A 496 -6.81 25.29 2.68
C ALA A 496 -8.10 26.01 3.08
N VAL A 497 -8.44 26.02 4.38
CA VAL A 497 -9.62 26.73 4.91
C VAL A 497 -9.44 28.24 4.84
N THR A 498 -8.30 28.76 5.30
CA THR A 498 -8.06 30.21 5.42
C THR A 498 -7.93 30.89 4.06
N GLN A 499 -7.22 30.24 3.12
CA GLN A 499 -7.02 30.75 1.78
C GLN A 499 -8.11 30.30 0.80
N GLN A 500 -9.09 29.50 1.26
CA GLN A 500 -10.15 28.92 0.44
C GLN A 500 -9.60 28.18 -0.79
N ILE A 501 -8.45 27.51 -0.62
CA ILE A 501 -7.82 26.72 -1.67
C ILE A 501 -8.62 25.44 -1.83
N ASP A 502 -9.16 25.24 -3.03
CA ASP A 502 -9.73 23.96 -3.46
C ASP A 502 -8.61 23.05 -4.00
N ILE A 503 -8.84 21.74 -4.03
CA ILE A 503 -7.88 20.77 -4.57
C ILE A 503 -7.80 20.97 -6.09
N LEU A 504 -6.85 21.79 -6.52
CA LEU A 504 -6.57 22.03 -7.93
C LEU A 504 -6.13 20.73 -8.60
N SER A 505 -7.06 20.13 -9.33
CA SER A 505 -6.85 18.84 -9.99
C SER A 505 -6.98 18.98 -11.49
N THR A 506 -6.00 18.49 -12.24
CA THR A 506 -6.11 18.39 -13.70
C THR A 506 -6.77 17.07 -14.06
N LYS A 507 -7.93 17.12 -14.73
CA LYS A 507 -8.66 15.95 -15.19
C LYS A 507 -8.28 15.62 -16.62
N ARG A 508 -7.99 14.35 -16.89
CA ARG A 508 -7.74 13.83 -18.23
C ARG A 508 -8.69 12.66 -18.49
N LEU A 509 -9.49 12.76 -19.56
CA LEU A 509 -10.30 11.65 -20.03
C LEU A 509 -9.38 10.54 -20.53
N VAL A 510 -9.58 9.33 -20.03
CA VAL A 510 -8.81 8.14 -20.43
C VAL A 510 -9.64 7.33 -21.42
N GLU A 511 -10.89 7.06 -21.06
CA GLU A 511 -11.82 6.25 -21.82
C GLU A 511 -13.23 6.80 -21.64
N GLU A 512 -14.01 6.82 -22.72
CA GLU A 512 -15.45 7.03 -22.71
C GLU A 512 -16.11 5.84 -23.42
N VAL A 513 -17.06 5.19 -22.76
CA VAL A 513 -17.77 4.05 -23.34
C VAL A 513 -18.92 4.52 -24.24
N GLU A 514 -19.08 3.90 -25.40
CA GLU A 514 -20.17 4.24 -26.34
C GLU A 514 -21.56 4.05 -25.72
N ARG A 515 -21.69 3.04 -24.85
CA ARG A 515 -22.93 2.73 -24.13
C ARG A 515 -22.64 2.65 -22.65
N ARG A 516 -23.51 3.29 -21.87
CA ARG A 516 -23.44 3.29 -20.41
C ARG A 516 -23.35 1.86 -19.86
N THR A 517 -22.32 1.59 -19.07
CA THR A 517 -22.14 0.32 -18.35
C THR A 517 -23.24 0.12 -17.31
N THR A 518 -23.90 -1.03 -17.37
CA THR A 518 -24.96 -1.43 -16.43
C THR A 518 -24.39 -2.29 -15.29
N VAL A 519 -25.10 -2.35 -14.17
CA VAL A 519 -24.68 -3.17 -13.01
C VAL A 519 -24.45 -4.63 -13.40
N ALA A 520 -25.31 -5.21 -14.25
CA ALA A 520 -25.20 -6.61 -14.70
C ALA A 520 -23.86 -6.93 -15.40
N GLN A 521 -23.20 -5.94 -16.00
CA GLN A 521 -21.92 -6.11 -16.68
C GLN A 521 -20.71 -6.05 -15.73
N THR A 522 -20.90 -5.58 -14.49
CA THR A 522 -19.84 -5.47 -13.47
C THR A 522 -19.56 -6.82 -12.79
N ASN A 523 -18.43 -6.93 -12.07
CA ASN A 523 -18.13 -8.10 -11.24
C ASN A 523 -19.24 -8.39 -10.22
N ILE A 524 -19.77 -7.35 -9.58
CA ILE A 524 -20.88 -7.48 -8.63
C ILE A 524 -22.13 -8.00 -9.33
N GLY A 525 -22.47 -7.47 -10.51
CA GLY A 525 -23.60 -7.93 -11.29
C GLY A 525 -23.49 -9.40 -11.70
N LYS A 526 -22.31 -9.82 -12.16
CA LYS A 526 -22.03 -11.22 -12.50
C LYS A 526 -22.22 -12.14 -11.28
N LYS A 527 -21.74 -11.72 -10.11
CA LYS A 527 -21.95 -12.46 -8.85
C LYS A 527 -23.43 -12.58 -8.49
N LEU A 528 -24.19 -11.48 -8.58
CA LEU A 528 -25.64 -11.48 -8.30
C LEU A 528 -26.42 -12.39 -9.26
N ILE A 529 -26.00 -12.47 -10.53
CA ILE A 529 -26.58 -13.39 -11.51
C ILE A 529 -26.30 -14.84 -11.12
N GLN A 530 -25.07 -15.17 -10.74
CA GLN A 530 -24.71 -16.51 -10.27
C GLN A 530 -25.48 -16.92 -9.00
N GLU A 531 -25.61 -15.99 -8.03
CA GLU A 531 -26.41 -16.21 -6.81
C GLU A 531 -27.88 -16.46 -7.16
N LYS A 532 -28.44 -15.69 -8.08
CA LYS A 532 -29.80 -15.88 -8.59
C LYS A 532 -29.96 -17.28 -9.23
N GLU A 533 -29.05 -17.69 -10.10
CA GLU A 533 -29.09 -19.00 -10.77
C GLU A 533 -28.99 -20.16 -9.77
N ALA A 534 -28.15 -20.03 -8.73
CA ALA A 534 -28.05 -21.00 -7.65
C ALA A 534 -29.37 -21.10 -6.86
N LEU A 535 -30.00 -19.97 -6.53
CA LEU A 535 -31.30 -19.93 -5.85
C LEU A 535 -32.42 -20.52 -6.70
N GLU A 536 -32.45 -20.23 -8.00
CA GLU A 536 -33.41 -20.83 -8.94
C GLU A 536 -33.24 -22.35 -9.01
N THR A 537 -32.00 -22.84 -8.98
CA THR A 537 -31.69 -24.27 -8.95
C THR A 537 -32.19 -24.91 -7.66
N LEU A 538 -31.95 -24.27 -6.51
CA LEU A 538 -32.41 -24.74 -5.21
C LEU A 538 -33.94 -24.76 -5.13
N TYR A 539 -34.60 -23.70 -5.61
CA TYR A 539 -36.06 -23.62 -5.66
C TYR A 539 -36.68 -24.71 -6.54
N LYS A 540 -36.11 -24.97 -7.72
CA LYS A 540 -36.61 -26.02 -8.64
C LYS A 540 -36.46 -27.44 -8.07
N ASN A 541 -35.49 -27.66 -7.19
CA ASN A 541 -35.23 -28.95 -6.57
C ASN A 541 -35.66 -28.98 -5.10
N TYR A 542 -36.46 -28.01 -4.64
CA TYR A 542 -36.83 -27.86 -3.24
C TYR A 542 -37.53 -29.10 -2.68
N ASP A 543 -38.37 -29.77 -3.49
CA ASP A 543 -39.08 -30.99 -3.08
C ASP A 543 -38.21 -32.26 -3.15
N VAL A 544 -36.98 -32.15 -3.68
CA VAL A 544 -36.01 -33.26 -3.83
C VAL A 544 -34.93 -33.21 -2.74
N TYR A 545 -34.79 -32.07 -2.06
CA TYR A 545 -33.97 -31.89 -0.85
C TYR A 545 -34.85 -31.96 0.40
#